data_AF-A0A1H1WLA4-F1
#
_entry.id   AF-A0A1H1WLA4-F1
#
_cell.length_a   1.000
_cell.length_b   1.000
_cell.length_c   1.000
_cell.angle_alpha   90.00
_cell.angle_beta   90.00
_cell.angle_gamma   90.00
#
_symmetry.space_group_name_H-M   'P 1'
#
loop_
_entity.id
_entity.type
_entity.pdbx_description
1 polymer ?
#
loop_
_entity_poly.entity_id
_entity_poly.type
_entity_poly.pdbx_seq_one_letter_code
_entity_poly.pdbx_strand_id
1 'polypeptide(L)'
;MVADQGYLRAALSGAPQQFQRTLLDPDGGVRHAQLSFTPYRSSGEKTAGVVVHMVDITERVNTEAQMRRQSELRAGQRERALLASRMTSEVMHPLFGATLDLSGLMQHADPTVRRQAAKSISGIDAVLTAIRSILRLERAEPDTPAGDGPQNLGASYALTAEIVAANVADLITVQDSDGCYRWVSPSSLSVTGWLPEQLLGQPHPEFIHPDDRRILERGKAANDRQTAVAVEYRYRRPDGTYRWVEDTAQPLAPNSAHHMVIVTTRDITERRHLQAALAEAKDTLEQAFTAAPIGMALVGPDGRWLTVNPAVAAITGRTQDQLLASTFQDITHPDDLNLDLELLAEVVDGHRDRYQMTKRYVHIDGHAVWVQLNVACLRNPDTSVRFFISQIVPIATPPEAAAT
;
A
#
# COMPACT_ATOMS: atom_id res chain seq x y z
N MET A 1 -20.77 51.25 32.17
CA MET A 1 -20.57 52.02 30.93
C MET A 1 -19.62 53.19 31.23
N VAL A 2 -18.31 52.99 31.14
CA VAL A 2 -17.35 54.10 31.25
C VAL A 2 -17.21 54.67 29.84
N ALA A 3 -17.90 55.77 29.55
CA ALA A 3 -17.70 56.48 28.30
C ALA A 3 -16.28 57.04 28.31
N ASP A 4 -15.45 56.61 27.37
CA ASP A 4 -14.10 57.09 27.17
C ASP A 4 -14.13 58.63 27.01
N GLN A 5 -13.46 59.35 27.91
CA GLN A 5 -13.62 60.80 28.13
C GLN A 5 -13.30 61.64 26.88
N GLY A 6 -12.60 61.06 25.89
CA GLY A 6 -12.29 61.70 24.61
C GLY A 6 -13.51 62.01 23.74
N TYR A 7 -14.52 61.13 23.72
CA TYR A 7 -15.65 61.27 22.78
C TYR A 7 -16.67 62.33 23.22
N LEU A 8 -16.90 62.46 24.54
CA LEU A 8 -17.72 63.53 25.09
C LEU A 8 -17.09 64.91 24.84
N ARG A 9 -15.75 65.03 24.90
CA ARG A 9 -15.04 66.27 24.52
C ARG A 9 -15.21 66.62 23.04
N ALA A 10 -15.13 65.62 22.14
CA ALA A 10 -15.30 65.83 20.70
C ALA A 10 -16.75 66.18 20.30
N ALA A 11 -17.76 65.66 20.99
CA ALA A 11 -19.15 66.05 20.76
C ALA A 11 -19.46 67.48 21.27
N LEU A 12 -18.82 67.89 22.38
CA LEU A 12 -18.95 69.24 22.94
C LEU A 12 -18.28 70.34 22.08
N SER A 13 -17.37 69.98 21.16
CA SER A 13 -16.74 70.92 20.22
C SER A 13 -17.61 71.28 19.01
N GLY A 14 -18.81 70.71 18.89
CA GLY A 14 -19.87 71.20 18.01
C GLY A 14 -20.12 70.40 16.73
N ALA A 15 -19.33 69.36 16.43
CA ALA A 15 -19.57 68.49 15.27
C ALA A 15 -20.27 67.18 15.68
N PRO A 16 -21.32 66.73 14.98
CA PRO A 16 -21.94 65.44 15.24
C PRO A 16 -20.94 64.31 14.96
N GLN A 17 -20.82 63.38 15.92
CA GLN A 17 -19.93 62.22 15.82
C GLN A 17 -20.76 60.94 15.85
N GLN A 18 -20.44 60.00 14.95
CA GLN A 18 -21.10 58.70 14.88
C GLN A 18 -20.06 57.59 14.95
N PHE A 19 -20.27 56.60 15.81
CA PHE A 19 -19.40 55.44 15.92
C PHE A 19 -20.17 54.16 16.27
N GLN A 20 -19.58 53.02 15.92
CA GLN A 20 -20.13 51.71 16.22
C GLN A 20 -19.38 51.08 17.39
N ARG A 21 -20.10 50.43 18.30
CA ARG A 21 -19.53 49.68 19.42
C ARG A 21 -20.20 48.34 19.55
N THR A 22 -19.40 47.34 19.90
CA THR A 22 -19.87 46.05 20.36
C THR A 22 -20.13 46.14 21.86
N LEU A 23 -21.34 45.79 22.26
CA LEU A 23 -21.82 45.72 23.62
C LEU A 23 -22.00 44.24 23.98
N LEU A 24 -21.63 43.90 25.21
CA LEU A 24 -21.91 42.60 25.80
C LEU A 24 -23.10 42.76 26.73
N ASP A 25 -24.16 42.01 26.45
CA ASP A 25 -25.32 41.93 27.32
C ASP A 25 -24.97 41.11 28.59
N PRO A 26 -25.67 41.33 29.71
CA PRO A 26 -25.38 40.64 30.98
C PRO A 26 -25.52 39.12 30.93
N ASP A 27 -26.26 38.60 29.95
CA ASP A 27 -26.47 37.18 29.65
C ASP A 27 -25.42 36.59 28.69
N GLY A 28 -24.43 37.38 28.28
CA GLY A 28 -23.37 36.98 27.35
C GLY A 28 -23.71 37.20 25.87
N GLY A 29 -24.88 37.79 25.56
CA GLY A 29 -25.24 38.20 24.20
C GLY A 29 -24.30 39.28 23.66
N VAL A 30 -23.98 39.24 22.36
CA VAL A 30 -23.20 40.28 21.69
C VAL A 30 -24.14 41.13 20.85
N ARG A 31 -24.21 42.43 21.15
CA ARG A 31 -24.97 43.41 20.36
C ARG A 31 -24.06 44.47 19.77
N HIS A 32 -24.41 44.98 18.59
CA HIS A 32 -23.71 46.10 17.98
C HIS A 32 -24.63 47.33 18.01
N ALA A 33 -24.14 48.42 18.57
CA ALA A 33 -24.87 49.68 18.64
C ALA A 33 -24.13 50.78 17.90
N GLN A 34 -24.87 51.57 17.13
CA GLN A 34 -24.39 52.81 16.56
C GLN A 34 -24.82 53.96 17.47
N LEU A 35 -23.84 54.70 17.96
CA LEU A 35 -24.05 55.84 18.86
C LEU A 35 -23.79 57.13 18.08
N SER A 36 -24.75 58.04 18.14
CA SER A 36 -24.69 59.38 17.57
C SER A 36 -24.84 60.42 18.67
N PHE A 37 -23.87 61.33 18.76
CA PHE A 37 -23.83 62.38 19.77
C PHE A 37 -24.14 63.72 19.11
N THR A 38 -25.23 64.36 19.54
CA THR A 38 -25.66 65.66 19.01
C THR A 38 -25.65 66.70 20.12
N PRO A 39 -24.83 67.76 20.02
CA PRO A 39 -24.78 68.82 21.02
C PRO A 39 -26.06 69.65 20.99
N TYR A 40 -26.62 69.97 22.16
CA TYR A 40 -27.78 70.85 22.32
C TYR A 40 -27.37 72.14 23.04
N ARG A 41 -27.79 73.29 22.52
CA ARG A 41 -27.48 74.63 23.06
C ARG A 41 -28.76 75.25 23.63
N SER A 42 -28.71 75.74 24.87
CA SER A 42 -29.81 76.45 25.52
C SER A 42 -29.54 77.95 25.54
N SER A 43 -30.28 78.73 24.74
CA SER A 43 -30.41 80.20 24.75
C SER A 43 -29.16 81.06 25.05
N GLY A 44 -28.00 80.67 24.53
CA GLY A 44 -26.73 81.41 24.58
C GLY A 44 -25.60 80.51 24.06
N GLU A 45 -24.55 81.06 23.45
CA GLU A 45 -23.52 80.38 22.62
C GLU A 45 -22.78 79.15 23.22
N LYS A 46 -23.10 78.70 24.44
CA LYS A 46 -22.46 77.54 25.10
C LYS A 46 -23.33 76.28 25.02
N THR A 47 -22.71 75.16 24.66
CA THR A 47 -23.34 73.82 24.63
C THR A 47 -23.82 73.45 26.04
N ALA A 48 -25.14 73.25 26.20
CA ALA A 48 -25.79 72.98 27.48
C ALA A 48 -25.85 71.47 27.81
N GLY A 49 -25.71 70.60 26.79
CA GLY A 49 -25.67 69.15 26.96
C GLY A 49 -25.46 68.42 25.63
N VAL A 50 -25.43 67.09 25.67
CA VAL A 50 -25.33 66.22 24.50
C VAL A 50 -26.47 65.22 24.54
N VAL A 51 -27.23 65.15 23.45
CA VAL A 51 -28.22 64.10 23.23
C VAL A 51 -27.50 62.91 22.60
N VAL A 52 -27.67 61.73 23.18
CA VAL A 52 -27.10 60.49 22.67
C VAL A 52 -28.22 59.66 22.06
N HIS A 53 -28.17 59.48 20.74
CA HIS A 53 -29.01 58.52 20.04
C HIS A 53 -28.24 57.21 19.91
N MET A 54 -28.84 56.12 20.39
CA MET A 54 -28.30 54.78 20.25
C MET A 54 -29.25 53.97 19.38
N VAL A 55 -28.73 53.41 18.29
CA VAL A 55 -29.47 52.54 17.38
C VAL A 55 -28.84 51.17 17.42
N ASP A 56 -29.64 50.13 17.65
CA ASP A 56 -29.18 48.75 17.52
C ASP A 56 -28.98 48.43 16.03
N ILE A 57 -27.77 48.01 15.67
CA ILE A 57 -27.38 47.63 14.31
C ILE A 57 -26.91 46.17 14.24
N THR A 58 -27.21 45.36 15.26
CA THR A 58 -26.75 43.97 15.38
C THR A 58 -27.16 43.14 14.16
N GLU A 59 -28.42 43.24 13.74
CA GLU A 59 -28.93 42.50 12.59
C GLU A 59 -28.18 42.87 11.30
N ARG A 60 -28.01 44.17 11.03
CA ARG A 60 -27.27 44.66 9.85
C ARG A 60 -25.82 44.18 9.82
N VAL A 61 -25.10 44.28 10.93
CA VAL A 61 -23.69 43.85 11.03
C VAL A 61 -23.59 42.33 10.81
N ASN A 62 -24.52 41.56 11.38
CA ASN A 62 -24.57 40.11 11.19
C ASN A 62 -24.87 39.75 9.72
N THR A 63 -25.80 40.46 9.07
CA THR A 63 -26.12 40.24 7.65
C THR A 63 -24.93 40.56 6.74
N GLU A 64 -24.21 41.67 6.96
CA GLU A 64 -23.03 42.03 6.17
C GLU A 64 -21.88 41.03 6.35
N ALA A 65 -21.65 40.55 7.57
CA ALA A 65 -20.67 39.50 7.84
C ALA A 65 -21.05 38.17 7.16
N GLN A 66 -22.34 37.83 7.14
CA GLN A 66 -22.86 36.65 6.46
C GLN A 66 -22.70 36.77 4.93
N MET A 67 -22.96 37.94 4.35
CA MET A 67 -22.73 38.20 2.92
C MET A 67 -21.26 38.10 2.52
N ARG A 68 -20.33 38.64 3.33
CA ARG A 68 -18.89 38.51 3.07
C ARG A 68 -18.44 37.05 3.07
N ARG A 69 -18.83 36.28 4.10
CA ARG A 69 -18.56 34.83 4.14
C ARG A 69 -19.14 34.11 2.93
N GLN A 70 -20.35 34.45 2.49
CA GLN A 70 -20.93 33.88 1.27
C GLN A 70 -20.18 34.27 0.00
N SER A 71 -19.67 35.50 -0.12
CA SER A 71 -18.89 35.93 -1.29
C SER A 71 -17.54 35.22 -1.39
N GLU A 72 -16.86 35.00 -0.26
CA GLU A 72 -15.59 34.26 -0.19
C GLU A 72 -15.80 32.77 -0.52
N LEU A 73 -16.88 32.18 0.00
CA LEU A 73 -17.31 30.82 -0.36
C LEU A 73 -17.61 30.69 -1.87
N ARG A 74 -18.31 31.65 -2.47
CA ARG A 74 -18.61 31.67 -3.92
C ARG A 74 -17.36 31.84 -4.78
N ALA A 75 -16.39 32.64 -4.34
CA ALA A 75 -15.12 32.81 -5.05
C ALA A 75 -14.31 31.50 -5.06
N GLY A 76 -14.19 30.83 -3.91
CA GLY A 76 -13.53 29.52 -3.80
C GLY A 76 -14.26 28.40 -4.57
N GLN A 77 -15.59 28.43 -4.64
CA GLN A 77 -16.38 27.51 -5.47
C GLN A 77 -16.15 27.73 -6.97
N ARG A 78 -15.99 28.98 -7.42
CA ARG A 78 -15.75 29.31 -8.83
C ARG A 78 -14.37 28.86 -9.32
N GLU A 79 -13.36 28.98 -8.46
CA GLU A 79 -12.00 28.50 -8.74
C GLU A 79 -11.93 26.97 -8.80
N ARG A 80 -12.65 26.28 -7.90
CA ARG A 80 -12.82 24.81 -7.92
C ARG A 80 -13.58 24.32 -9.16
N ALA A 81 -14.62 25.05 -9.59
CA ALA A 81 -15.38 24.72 -10.80
C ALA A 81 -14.53 24.87 -12.09
N LEU A 82 -13.62 25.85 -12.14
CA LEU A 82 -12.68 26.02 -13.26
C LEU A 82 -11.65 24.87 -13.33
N LEU A 83 -11.16 24.43 -12.17
CA LEU A 83 -10.27 23.26 -12.06
C LEU A 83 -10.99 21.96 -12.47
N ALA A 84 -12.22 21.76 -11.98
CA ALA A 84 -13.07 20.62 -12.34
C ALA A 84 -13.42 20.62 -13.85
N SER A 85 -13.65 21.79 -14.45
CA SER A 85 -13.89 21.92 -15.90
C SER A 85 -12.66 21.56 -16.73
N ARG A 86 -11.44 21.94 -16.29
CA ARG A 86 -10.20 21.51 -16.95
C ARG A 86 -10.00 20.01 -16.83
N MET A 87 -10.19 19.44 -15.64
CA MET A 87 -10.14 17.98 -15.44
C MET A 87 -11.17 17.22 -16.29
N THR A 88 -12.39 17.72 -16.42
CA THR A 88 -13.42 17.03 -17.22
C THR A 88 -13.03 16.93 -18.70
N SER A 89 -12.40 17.97 -19.26
CA SER A 89 -11.99 18.00 -20.67
C SER A 89 -10.64 17.30 -20.92
N GLU A 90 -9.69 17.44 -20.00
CA GLU A 90 -8.30 17.00 -20.19
C GLU A 90 -8.03 15.61 -19.60
N VAL A 91 -8.77 15.20 -18.56
CA VAL A 91 -8.56 13.95 -17.80
C VAL A 91 -9.61 12.90 -18.16
N MET A 92 -10.90 13.25 -18.19
CA MET A 92 -11.97 12.25 -18.33
C MET A 92 -12.13 11.73 -19.75
N HIS A 93 -12.15 12.61 -20.76
CA HIS A 93 -12.37 12.20 -22.15
C HIS A 93 -11.31 11.19 -22.68
N PRO A 94 -10.01 11.33 -22.35
CA PRO A 94 -9.00 10.38 -22.80
C PRO A 94 -9.01 9.05 -22.02
N LEU A 95 -9.33 9.08 -20.72
CA LEU A 95 -9.50 7.89 -19.88
C LEU A 95 -10.62 6.96 -20.37
N PHE A 96 -11.73 7.53 -20.84
CA PHE A 96 -12.81 6.77 -21.49
C PHE A 96 -12.37 6.10 -22.78
N GLY A 97 -11.50 6.76 -23.56
CA GLY A 97 -10.92 6.16 -24.76
C GLY A 97 -10.01 4.99 -24.41
N ALA A 98 -9.13 5.16 -23.41
CA ALA A 98 -8.17 4.14 -22.98
C ALA A 98 -8.84 2.89 -22.38
N THR A 99 -9.92 3.01 -21.60
CA THR A 99 -10.65 1.86 -21.05
C THR A 99 -11.42 1.07 -22.11
N LEU A 100 -11.98 1.74 -23.12
CA LEU A 100 -12.59 1.07 -24.28
C LEU A 100 -11.54 0.34 -25.14
N ASP A 101 -10.38 0.96 -25.39
CA ASP A 101 -9.30 0.35 -26.19
C ASP A 101 -8.66 -0.85 -25.47
N LEU A 102 -8.40 -0.74 -24.16
CA LEU A 102 -7.88 -1.84 -23.33
C LEU A 102 -8.84 -3.04 -23.31
N SER A 103 -10.15 -2.79 -23.21
CA SER A 103 -11.17 -3.84 -23.27
C SER A 103 -11.19 -4.56 -24.64
N GLY A 104 -10.88 -3.85 -25.73
CA GLY A 104 -10.72 -4.43 -27.08
C GLY A 104 -9.44 -5.24 -27.25
N LEU A 105 -8.30 -4.70 -26.80
CA LEU A 105 -6.98 -5.38 -26.86
C LEU A 105 -6.93 -6.65 -26.01
N MET A 106 -7.63 -6.66 -24.87
CA MET A 106 -7.73 -7.83 -23.99
C MET A 106 -8.46 -9.02 -24.59
N GLN A 107 -9.16 -8.88 -25.72
CA GLN A 107 -9.81 -10.02 -26.39
C GLN A 107 -8.80 -11.08 -26.86
N HIS A 108 -7.54 -10.68 -27.08
CA HIS A 108 -6.50 -11.52 -27.69
C HIS A 108 -5.29 -11.76 -26.76
N ALA A 109 -5.33 -11.30 -25.50
CA ALA A 109 -4.22 -11.39 -24.55
C ALA A 109 -4.18 -12.73 -23.77
N ASP A 110 -2.98 -13.18 -23.41
CA ASP A 110 -2.74 -14.37 -22.58
C ASP A 110 -3.46 -14.28 -21.21
N PRO A 111 -4.01 -15.40 -20.68
CA PRO A 111 -4.77 -15.43 -19.42
C PRO A 111 -4.13 -14.71 -18.23
N THR A 112 -2.80 -14.73 -18.12
CA THR A 112 -2.07 -14.12 -17.00
C THR A 112 -2.08 -12.59 -17.08
N VAL A 113 -1.80 -12.07 -18.28
CA VAL A 113 -1.89 -10.64 -18.60
C VAL A 113 -3.32 -10.16 -18.48
N ARG A 114 -4.28 -10.99 -18.91
CA ARG A 114 -5.71 -10.72 -18.82
C ARG A 114 -6.20 -10.58 -17.38
N ARG A 115 -5.71 -11.42 -16.48
CA ARG A 115 -6.09 -11.41 -15.05
C ARG A 115 -5.51 -10.22 -14.29
N GLN A 116 -4.28 -9.82 -14.63
CA GLN A 116 -3.64 -8.64 -14.06
C GLN A 116 -4.32 -7.35 -14.57
N ALA A 117 -4.55 -7.26 -15.89
CA ALA A 117 -5.22 -6.13 -16.52
C ALA A 117 -6.69 -6.00 -16.08
N ALA A 118 -7.42 -7.10 -15.88
CA ALA A 118 -8.79 -7.07 -15.39
C ALA A 118 -8.90 -6.48 -13.96
N LYS A 119 -7.93 -6.76 -13.09
CA LYS A 119 -7.87 -6.14 -11.76
C LYS A 119 -7.59 -4.64 -11.84
N SER A 120 -6.68 -4.23 -12.73
CA SER A 120 -6.39 -2.81 -12.98
C SER A 120 -7.56 -2.07 -13.61
N ILE A 121 -8.27 -2.67 -14.58
CA ILE A 121 -9.47 -2.10 -15.20
C ILE A 121 -10.60 -1.97 -14.18
N SER A 122 -10.81 -2.95 -13.31
CA SER A 122 -11.82 -2.86 -12.25
C SER A 122 -11.51 -1.73 -11.26
N GLY A 123 -10.24 -1.46 -10.97
CA GLY A 123 -9.82 -0.33 -10.14
C GLY A 123 -10.00 1.02 -10.85
N ILE A 124 -9.63 1.09 -12.13
CA ILE A 124 -9.79 2.27 -12.98
C ILE A 124 -11.27 2.59 -13.20
N ASP A 125 -12.12 1.61 -13.49
CA ASP A 125 -13.57 1.81 -13.67
C ASP A 125 -14.25 2.25 -12.38
N ALA A 126 -13.82 1.76 -11.21
CA ALA A 126 -14.33 2.23 -9.93
C ALA A 126 -13.96 3.70 -9.69
N VAL A 127 -12.72 4.08 -9.99
CA VAL A 127 -12.23 5.47 -9.89
C VAL A 127 -12.88 6.39 -10.93
N LEU A 128 -13.04 5.95 -12.17
CA LEU A 128 -13.73 6.71 -13.23
C LEU A 128 -15.21 6.87 -12.93
N THR A 129 -15.86 5.85 -12.37
CA THR A 129 -17.27 5.94 -11.94
C THR A 129 -17.43 6.91 -10.77
N ALA A 130 -16.49 6.90 -9.84
CA ALA A 130 -16.40 7.87 -8.75
C ALA A 130 -16.20 9.32 -9.26
N ILE A 131 -15.23 9.54 -10.14
CA ILE A 131 -14.94 10.87 -10.71
C ILE A 131 -16.11 11.36 -11.60
N ARG A 132 -16.73 10.49 -12.42
CA ARG A 132 -17.94 10.82 -13.22
C ARG A 132 -19.10 11.28 -12.34
N SER A 133 -19.25 10.67 -11.17
CA SER A 133 -20.36 10.97 -10.26
C SER A 133 -20.13 12.29 -9.53
N ILE A 134 -18.91 12.58 -9.11
CA ILE A 134 -18.51 13.89 -8.54
C ILE A 134 -18.75 15.02 -9.54
N LEU A 135 -18.37 14.82 -10.81
CA LEU A 135 -18.52 15.84 -11.86
C LEU A 135 -19.97 16.02 -12.34
N ARG A 136 -20.87 15.04 -12.15
CA ARG A 136 -22.30 15.17 -12.50
C ARG A 136 -23.12 15.99 -11.49
N LEU A 137 -22.69 16.09 -10.24
CA LEU A 137 -23.37 16.87 -9.20
C LEU A 137 -23.15 18.38 -9.30
N GLU A 138 -22.11 18.83 -10.01
CA GLU A 138 -21.79 20.27 -10.14
C GLU A 138 -22.47 20.96 -11.33
N ARG A 139 -23.18 20.23 -12.19
CA ARG A 139 -23.94 20.77 -13.34
C ARG A 139 -25.44 20.97 -13.09
N ALA A 140 -25.97 20.64 -11.92
CA ALA A 140 -27.38 20.90 -11.61
C ALA A 140 -27.59 22.38 -11.25
N GLU A 141 -28.34 23.10 -12.09
CA GLU A 141 -28.72 24.51 -11.85
C GLU A 141 -29.63 24.67 -10.61
N PRO A 142 -29.66 25.85 -9.96
CA PRO A 142 -30.30 26.04 -8.65
C PRO A 142 -31.84 26.14 -8.67
N ASP A 143 -32.52 25.89 -9.79
CA ASP A 143 -33.95 26.21 -9.94
C ASP A 143 -34.86 24.96 -9.91
N THR A 144 -34.92 24.27 -8.78
CA THR A 144 -36.06 23.38 -8.48
C THR A 144 -36.64 23.72 -7.11
N PRO A 145 -37.95 24.05 -7.01
CA PRO A 145 -38.56 24.42 -5.74
C PRO A 145 -38.57 23.21 -4.79
N ALA A 146 -38.37 23.50 -3.51
CA ALA A 146 -38.28 22.55 -2.42
C ALA A 146 -39.42 21.51 -2.44
N GLY A 147 -39.09 20.30 -2.87
CA GLY A 147 -39.82 19.06 -2.61
C GLY A 147 -38.79 18.05 -2.12
N ASP A 148 -39.14 17.31 -1.07
CA ASP A 148 -38.22 16.50 -0.27
C ASP A 148 -37.25 15.60 -1.09
N GLY A 149 -35.93 15.85 -0.92
CA GLY A 149 -34.79 15.10 -1.48
C GLY A 149 -34.21 15.68 -2.78
N PRO A 150 -32.89 16.00 -2.88
CA PRO A 150 -31.77 15.07 -2.72
C PRO A 150 -30.50 15.74 -2.12
N GLN A 151 -30.52 16.16 -0.85
CA GLN A 151 -29.35 16.78 -0.22
C GLN A 151 -28.28 15.76 0.25
N ASN A 152 -28.52 14.45 0.11
CA ASN A 152 -27.66 13.40 0.68
C ASN A 152 -26.84 12.58 -0.35
N LEU A 153 -27.02 12.76 -1.66
CA LEU A 153 -26.38 11.89 -2.67
C LEU A 153 -24.94 12.33 -3.00
N GLY A 154 -24.65 13.63 -3.08
CA GLY A 154 -23.28 14.10 -3.37
C GLY A 154 -22.27 13.86 -2.25
N ALA A 155 -22.71 13.97 -1.00
CA ALA A 155 -21.93 13.55 0.15
C ALA A 155 -21.75 12.02 0.20
N SER A 156 -22.79 11.25 -0.13
CA SER A 156 -22.71 9.77 -0.13
C SER A 156 -21.77 9.21 -1.21
N TYR A 157 -21.67 9.82 -2.39
CA TYR A 157 -20.80 9.34 -3.48
C TYR A 157 -19.38 9.91 -3.48
N ALA A 158 -19.15 11.13 -3.00
CA ALA A 158 -17.80 11.62 -2.68
C ALA A 158 -17.19 10.77 -1.55
N LEU A 159 -17.99 10.44 -0.53
CA LEU A 159 -17.65 9.46 0.49
C LEU A 159 -17.41 8.07 -0.12
N THR A 160 -18.14 7.66 -1.18
CA THR A 160 -17.88 6.37 -1.85
C THR A 160 -16.56 6.35 -2.62
N ALA A 161 -16.18 7.44 -3.29
CA ALA A 161 -14.88 7.60 -3.96
C ALA A 161 -13.72 7.60 -2.96
N GLU A 162 -13.92 8.30 -1.84
CA GLU A 162 -12.99 8.38 -0.72
C GLU A 162 -12.87 7.03 -0.01
N ILE A 163 -13.99 6.31 0.20
CA ILE A 163 -14.03 4.95 0.74
C ILE A 163 -13.35 3.96 -0.20
N VAL A 164 -13.57 4.03 -1.52
CA VAL A 164 -12.91 3.11 -2.47
C VAL A 164 -11.41 3.39 -2.52
N ALA A 165 -10.98 4.65 -2.64
CA ALA A 165 -9.56 5.02 -2.61
C ALA A 165 -8.88 4.81 -1.25
N ALA A 166 -9.63 4.87 -0.14
CA ALA A 166 -9.14 4.53 1.20
C ALA A 166 -9.13 3.02 1.47
N ASN A 167 -9.92 2.23 0.74
CA ASN A 167 -9.97 0.76 0.85
C ASN A 167 -9.09 0.03 -0.17
N VAL A 168 -8.48 0.72 -1.14
CA VAL A 168 -7.36 0.14 -1.92
C VAL A 168 -6.11 0.22 -1.05
N ALA A 169 -5.50 -0.94 -0.77
CA ALA A 169 -4.24 -1.02 -0.01
C ALA A 169 -3.06 -0.31 -0.71
N ASP A 170 -3.20 -0.08 -2.01
CA ASP A 170 -2.23 0.62 -2.86
C ASP A 170 -2.47 2.15 -2.82
N LEU A 171 -1.38 2.91 -2.96
CA LEU A 171 -1.39 4.36 -3.15
C LEU A 171 -1.70 4.67 -4.62
N ILE A 172 -2.67 5.55 -4.85
CA ILE A 172 -3.00 6.05 -6.19
C ILE A 172 -2.61 7.52 -6.26
N THR A 173 -1.82 7.89 -7.26
CA THR A 173 -1.45 9.29 -7.51
C THR A 173 -1.70 9.69 -8.95
N VAL A 174 -1.89 10.99 -9.15
CA VAL A 174 -1.90 11.61 -10.47
C VAL A 174 -0.71 12.56 -10.52
N GLN A 175 0.14 12.41 -11.52
CA GLN A 175 1.35 13.21 -11.71
C GLN A 175 1.30 13.91 -13.07
N ASP A 176 1.86 15.12 -13.16
CA ASP A 176 2.01 15.84 -14.43
C ASP A 176 3.32 15.50 -15.16
N SER A 177 3.59 16.20 -16.26
CA SER A 177 4.76 15.98 -17.11
C SER A 177 6.10 16.24 -16.41
N ASP A 178 6.08 17.07 -15.38
CA ASP A 178 7.24 17.41 -14.55
C ASP A 178 7.41 16.40 -13.39
N GLY A 179 6.50 15.42 -13.29
CA GLY A 179 6.48 14.42 -12.23
C GLY A 179 5.95 14.97 -10.90
N CYS A 180 5.26 16.11 -10.91
CA CYS A 180 4.70 16.71 -9.71
C CYS A 180 3.34 16.09 -9.37
N TYR A 181 3.12 15.77 -8.09
CA TYR A 181 1.83 15.22 -7.64
C TYR A 181 0.71 16.25 -7.76
N ARG A 182 -0.30 15.96 -8.57
CA ARG A 182 -1.53 16.76 -8.73
C ARG A 182 -2.70 16.23 -7.92
N TRP A 183 -2.68 14.94 -7.62
CA TRP A 183 -3.65 14.31 -6.74
C TRP A 183 -3.01 13.08 -6.07
N VAL A 184 -3.40 12.82 -4.82
CA VAL A 184 -2.86 11.75 -3.99
C VAL A 184 -3.99 11.14 -3.17
N SER A 185 -4.13 9.82 -3.19
CA SER A 185 -5.13 9.12 -2.39
C SER A 185 -4.80 9.17 -0.89
N PRO A 186 -5.80 9.10 0.01
CA PRO A 186 -5.57 9.06 1.46
C PRO A 186 -4.72 7.87 1.92
N SER A 187 -4.66 6.78 1.15
CA SER A 187 -3.82 5.61 1.40
C SER A 187 -2.31 5.92 1.39
N SER A 188 -1.89 7.12 0.97
CA SER A 188 -0.49 7.58 1.01
C SER A 188 0.13 7.46 2.40
N LEU A 189 -0.65 7.72 3.46
CA LEU A 189 -0.16 7.64 4.84
C LEU A 189 0.22 6.21 5.22
N SER A 190 -0.61 5.23 4.88
CA SER A 190 -0.36 3.82 5.18
C SER A 190 0.81 3.26 4.36
N VAL A 191 0.83 3.55 3.06
CA VAL A 191 1.82 3.01 2.12
C VAL A 191 3.18 3.67 2.28
N THR A 192 3.21 5.01 2.35
CA THR A 192 4.48 5.77 2.32
C THR A 192 4.82 6.43 3.65
N GLY A 193 3.83 6.69 4.52
CA GLY A 193 3.99 7.49 5.73
C GLY A 193 3.78 8.99 5.53
N TRP A 194 3.58 9.45 4.30
CA TRP A 194 3.33 10.86 4.00
C TRP A 194 1.84 11.17 3.91
N LEU A 195 1.45 12.35 4.42
CA LEU A 195 0.11 12.86 4.22
C LEU A 195 -0.06 13.38 2.78
N PRO A 196 -1.26 13.28 2.19
CA PRO A 196 -1.52 13.80 0.84
C PRO A 196 -1.08 15.25 0.66
N GLU A 197 -1.33 16.12 1.65
CA GLU A 197 -1.01 17.55 1.57
C GLU A 197 0.50 17.83 1.54
N GLN A 198 1.31 16.90 2.04
CA GLN A 198 2.78 17.00 2.01
C GLN A 198 3.37 16.55 0.67
N LEU A 199 2.64 15.72 -0.07
CA LEU A 199 3.05 15.23 -1.38
C LEU A 199 2.57 16.16 -2.50
N LEU A 200 1.39 16.76 -2.37
CA LEU A 200 0.82 17.64 -3.40
C LEU A 200 1.79 18.76 -3.82
N GLY A 201 1.99 18.89 -5.13
CA GLY A 201 2.89 19.86 -5.75
C GLY A 201 4.39 19.51 -5.68
N GLN A 202 4.77 18.47 -4.94
CA GLN A 202 6.17 18.04 -4.86
C GLN A 202 6.55 17.13 -6.04
N PRO A 203 7.80 17.14 -6.50
CA PRO A 203 8.27 16.25 -7.56
C PRO A 203 8.52 14.83 -7.02
N HIS A 204 7.92 13.83 -7.65
CA HIS A 204 8.02 12.42 -7.28
C HIS A 204 9.47 11.90 -7.08
N PRO A 205 10.47 12.23 -7.92
CA PRO A 205 11.86 11.77 -7.75
C PRO A 205 12.56 12.19 -6.44
N GLU A 206 12.07 13.23 -5.75
CA GLU A 206 12.63 13.65 -4.46
C GLU A 206 12.36 12.64 -3.34
N PHE A 207 11.33 11.82 -3.47
CA PHE A 207 10.99 10.79 -2.51
C PHE A 207 11.64 9.44 -2.82
N ILE A 208 12.47 9.36 -3.86
CA ILE A 208 13.10 8.12 -4.29
C ILE A 208 14.57 8.12 -3.91
N HIS A 209 15.05 6.95 -3.46
CA HIS A 209 16.46 6.74 -3.17
C HIS A 209 17.34 7.15 -4.36
N PRO A 210 18.41 7.94 -4.16
CA PRO A 210 19.22 8.48 -5.25
C PRO A 210 19.67 7.45 -6.30
N ASP A 211 20.12 6.28 -5.86
CA ASP A 211 20.56 5.19 -6.74
C ASP A 211 19.45 4.63 -7.65
N ASP A 212 18.19 4.69 -7.19
CA ASP A 212 17.07 4.05 -7.86
C ASP A 212 16.37 5.00 -8.85
N ARG A 213 16.69 6.31 -8.83
CA ARG A 213 16.05 7.32 -9.69
C ARG A 213 16.13 6.99 -11.18
N ARG A 214 17.20 6.30 -11.61
CA ARG A 214 17.37 5.86 -13.01
C ARG A 214 16.30 4.85 -13.45
N ILE A 215 15.66 4.14 -12.53
CA ILE A 215 14.62 3.15 -12.87
C ILE A 215 13.34 3.84 -13.37
N LEU A 216 13.11 5.10 -12.98
CA LEU A 216 11.97 5.88 -13.43
C LEU A 216 12.02 6.17 -14.93
N GLU A 217 13.21 6.31 -15.50
CA GLU A 217 13.39 6.45 -16.95
C GLU A 217 12.86 5.23 -17.71
N ARG A 218 12.98 4.03 -17.13
CA ARG A 218 12.38 2.82 -17.71
C ARG A 218 10.86 2.86 -17.66
N GLY A 219 10.29 3.32 -16.54
CA GLY A 219 8.85 3.50 -16.40
C GLY A 219 8.31 4.54 -17.40
N LYS A 220 8.99 5.67 -17.53
CA LYS A 220 8.66 6.75 -18.47
C LYS A 220 8.73 6.27 -19.92
N ALA A 221 9.84 5.64 -20.32
CA ALA A 221 9.99 5.11 -21.69
C ALA A 221 8.96 4.01 -22.02
N ALA A 222 8.59 3.18 -21.04
CA ALA A 222 7.54 2.19 -21.22
C ALA A 222 6.16 2.83 -21.36
N ASN A 223 5.89 3.89 -20.59
CA ASN A 223 4.67 4.67 -20.66
C ASN A 223 4.51 5.41 -22.00
N ASP A 224 5.61 5.99 -22.52
CA ASP A 224 5.65 6.62 -23.85
C ASP A 224 5.34 5.62 -24.98
N ARG A 225 5.70 4.35 -24.77
CA ARG A 225 5.41 3.22 -25.67
C ARG A 225 4.05 2.55 -25.40
N GLN A 226 3.25 3.11 -24.50
CA GLN A 226 1.96 2.53 -24.06
C GLN A 226 2.07 1.10 -23.52
N THR A 227 3.23 0.74 -22.97
CA THR A 227 3.50 -0.54 -22.32
C THR A 227 3.54 -0.33 -20.82
N ALA A 228 2.53 -0.80 -20.07
CA ALA A 228 2.56 -0.72 -18.62
C ALA A 228 3.65 -1.65 -18.08
N VAL A 229 4.66 -1.07 -17.43
CA VAL A 229 5.76 -1.82 -16.79
C VAL A 229 5.79 -1.44 -15.33
N ALA A 230 5.74 -2.45 -14.46
CA ALA A 230 5.96 -2.27 -13.03
C ALA A 230 7.45 -2.01 -12.78
N VAL A 231 7.76 -0.97 -12.00
CA VAL A 231 9.11 -0.64 -11.56
C VAL A 231 9.19 -0.72 -10.05
N GLU A 232 10.26 -1.32 -9.52
CA GLU A 232 10.45 -1.48 -8.07
C GLU A 232 11.60 -0.61 -7.59
N TYR A 233 11.39 0.16 -6.52
CA TYR A 233 12.43 1.05 -5.96
C TYR A 233 12.19 1.38 -4.50
N ARG A 234 13.19 2.03 -3.89
CA ARG A 234 13.13 2.50 -2.51
C ARG A 234 12.49 3.89 -2.43
N TYR A 235 11.35 3.96 -1.75
CA TYR A 235 10.61 5.19 -1.42
C TYR A 235 10.95 5.67 0.00
N ARG A 236 11.30 6.95 0.13
CA ARG A 236 11.73 7.60 1.37
C ARG A 236 10.51 8.00 2.22
N ARG A 237 10.54 7.65 3.50
CA ARG A 237 9.55 8.05 4.51
C ARG A 237 9.91 9.38 5.18
N PRO A 238 8.98 10.02 5.92
CA PRO A 238 9.27 11.25 6.66
C PRO A 238 10.41 11.14 7.68
N ASP A 239 10.60 9.96 8.27
CA ASP A 239 11.66 9.66 9.24
C ASP A 239 13.04 9.41 8.60
N GLY A 240 13.12 9.46 7.26
CA GLY A 240 14.34 9.22 6.49
C GLY A 240 14.61 7.74 6.18
N THR A 241 13.80 6.81 6.69
CA THR A 241 13.88 5.39 6.32
C THR A 241 13.33 5.15 4.90
N TYR A 242 13.61 3.97 4.34
CA TYR A 242 13.13 3.57 3.02
C TYR A 242 12.21 2.36 3.08
N ARG A 243 11.20 2.35 2.21
CA ARG A 243 10.36 1.19 1.91
C ARG A 243 10.52 0.77 0.47
N TRP A 244 10.37 -0.51 0.19
CA TRP A 244 10.31 -0.99 -1.18
C TRP A 244 8.90 -0.82 -1.70
N VAL A 245 8.77 -0.13 -2.84
CA VAL A 245 7.50 0.04 -3.52
C VAL A 245 7.58 -0.49 -4.95
N GLU A 246 6.43 -0.92 -5.47
CA GLU A 246 6.20 -1.34 -6.85
C GLU A 246 5.22 -0.34 -7.48
N ASP A 247 5.70 0.38 -8.50
CA ASP A 247 4.94 1.42 -9.17
C ASP A 247 4.58 1.01 -10.58
N THR A 248 3.31 1.18 -10.93
CA THR A 248 2.81 1.02 -12.29
C THR A 248 2.18 2.33 -12.72
N ALA A 249 2.79 2.95 -13.74
CA ALA A 249 2.30 4.18 -14.34
C ALA A 249 1.53 3.89 -15.63
N GLN A 250 0.46 4.66 -15.86
CA GLN A 250 -0.31 4.65 -17.09
C GLN A 250 -0.62 6.08 -17.52
N PRO A 251 -0.58 6.39 -18.83
CA PRO A 251 -0.92 7.73 -19.29
C PRO A 251 -2.43 7.92 -19.14
N LEU A 252 -2.81 9.03 -18.52
CA LEU A 252 -4.19 9.45 -18.37
C LEU A 252 -4.83 9.76 -19.73
N ALA A 253 -4.01 10.27 -20.64
CA ALA A 253 -4.38 10.70 -21.98
C ALA A 253 -3.19 10.56 -22.95
N PRO A 254 -3.08 9.45 -23.70
CA PRO A 254 -1.92 9.19 -24.54
C PRO A 254 -1.66 10.25 -25.64
N ASN A 255 -2.69 11.02 -26.00
CA ASN A 255 -2.68 11.97 -27.12
C ASN A 255 -3.03 13.43 -26.72
N SER A 256 -3.03 13.76 -25.42
CA SER A 256 -3.30 15.15 -24.99
C SER A 256 -2.00 15.93 -24.81
N ALA A 257 -2.06 17.26 -25.00
CA ALA A 257 -0.92 18.15 -24.76
C ALA A 257 -0.47 18.17 -23.29
N HIS A 258 -1.30 17.69 -22.37
CA HIS A 258 -1.00 17.58 -20.94
C HIS A 258 -0.65 16.13 -20.61
N HIS A 259 0.64 15.80 -20.61
CA HIS A 259 1.13 14.47 -20.25
C HIS A 259 0.94 14.21 -18.75
N MET A 260 -0.26 13.79 -18.35
CA MET A 260 -0.54 13.33 -17.00
C MET A 260 -0.54 11.81 -16.94
N VAL A 261 -0.08 11.27 -15.81
CA VAL A 261 -0.03 9.83 -15.55
C VAL A 261 -0.75 9.49 -14.27
N ILE A 262 -1.49 8.38 -14.27
CA ILE A 262 -1.94 7.72 -13.04
C ILE A 262 -0.87 6.72 -12.65
N VAL A 263 -0.45 6.78 -11.39
CA VAL A 263 0.50 5.83 -10.83
C VAL A 263 -0.18 5.07 -9.69
N THR A 264 -0.11 3.74 -9.75
CA THR A 264 -0.46 2.86 -8.64
C THR A 264 0.82 2.38 -7.99
N THR A 265 0.97 2.65 -6.70
CA THR A 265 2.15 2.38 -5.88
C THR A 265 1.78 1.37 -4.80
N ARG A 266 2.42 0.21 -4.80
CA ARG A 266 2.21 -0.84 -3.79
C ARG A 266 3.41 -0.98 -2.88
N ASP A 267 3.20 -1.04 -1.57
CA ASP A 267 4.26 -1.43 -0.62
C ASP A 267 4.57 -2.93 -0.79
N ILE A 268 5.81 -3.24 -1.14
CA ILE A 268 6.31 -4.61 -1.31
C ILE A 268 7.40 -4.95 -0.28
N THR A 269 7.54 -4.13 0.76
CA THR A 269 8.58 -4.27 1.79
C THR A 269 8.45 -5.61 2.50
N GLU A 270 7.26 -5.96 2.99
CA GLU A 270 6.99 -7.25 3.65
C GLU A 270 7.22 -8.44 2.71
N ARG A 271 6.73 -8.34 1.46
CA ARG A 271 6.95 -9.36 0.41
C ARG A 271 8.45 -9.62 0.22
N ARG A 272 9.26 -8.58 0.10
CA ARG A 272 10.71 -8.71 -0.07
C ARG A 272 11.40 -9.24 1.18
N HIS A 273 11.00 -8.82 2.38
CA HIS A 273 11.56 -9.37 3.62
C HIS A 273 11.28 -10.86 3.77
N LEU A 274 10.06 -11.31 3.48
CA LEU A 274 9.70 -12.73 3.53
C LEU A 274 10.47 -13.53 2.47
N GLN A 275 10.62 -12.99 1.26
CA GLN A 275 11.41 -13.64 0.21
C GLN A 275 12.89 -13.73 0.57
N ALA A 276 13.48 -12.67 1.14
CA ALA A 276 14.85 -12.66 1.60
C ALA A 276 15.07 -13.65 2.75
N ALA A 277 14.19 -13.64 3.76
CA ALA A 277 14.24 -14.57 4.89
C ALA A 277 14.08 -16.03 4.44
N LEU A 278 13.20 -16.29 3.47
CA LEU A 278 13.04 -17.64 2.89
C LEU A 278 14.31 -18.07 2.13
N ALA A 279 14.90 -17.18 1.34
CA ALA A 279 16.14 -17.46 0.62
C ALA A 279 17.30 -17.74 1.58
N GLU A 280 17.45 -16.92 2.62
CA GLU A 280 18.47 -17.09 3.66
C GLU A 280 18.27 -18.40 4.44
N ALA A 281 17.04 -18.72 4.83
CA ALA A 281 16.73 -19.98 5.51
C ALA A 281 17.02 -21.19 4.62
N LYS A 282 16.68 -21.11 3.32
CA LYS A 282 16.97 -22.17 2.36
C LYS A 282 18.48 -22.37 2.18
N ASP A 283 19.23 -21.29 1.97
CA ASP A 283 20.69 -21.33 1.83
C ASP A 283 21.35 -21.90 3.09
N THR A 284 20.92 -21.45 4.27
CA THR A 284 21.40 -21.98 5.56
C THR A 284 21.15 -23.49 5.68
N LEU A 285 19.96 -23.97 5.31
CA LEU A 285 19.64 -25.40 5.35
C LEU A 285 20.46 -26.21 4.34
N GLU A 286 20.64 -25.71 3.12
CA GLU A 286 21.47 -26.35 2.08
C GLU A 286 22.94 -26.44 2.53
N GLN A 287 23.48 -25.37 3.11
CA GLN A 287 24.83 -25.36 3.67
C GLN A 287 24.97 -26.32 4.86
N ALA A 288 24.01 -26.33 5.79
CA ALA A 288 24.02 -27.26 6.92
C ALA A 288 23.97 -28.73 6.47
N PHE A 289 23.11 -29.05 5.50
CA PHE A 289 23.01 -30.39 4.92
C PHE A 289 24.32 -30.80 4.22
N THR A 290 24.90 -29.89 3.43
CA THR A 290 26.12 -30.15 2.64
C THR A 290 27.37 -30.26 3.51
N ALA A 291 27.49 -29.42 4.55
CA ALA A 291 28.64 -29.39 5.45
C ALA A 291 28.55 -30.39 6.61
N ALA A 292 27.43 -31.11 6.76
CA ALA A 292 27.27 -32.09 7.83
C ALA A 292 28.35 -33.20 7.72
N PRO A 293 29.06 -33.52 8.83
CA PRO A 293 30.10 -34.54 8.83
C PRO A 293 29.56 -35.97 8.77
N ILE A 294 28.26 -36.14 9.02
CA ILE A 294 27.56 -37.43 8.90
C ILE A 294 26.88 -37.52 7.53
N GLY A 295 26.72 -38.74 7.03
CA GLY A 295 25.93 -38.97 5.83
C GLY A 295 24.48 -38.58 6.06
N MET A 296 23.93 -37.72 5.21
CA MET A 296 22.52 -37.35 5.22
C MET A 296 21.93 -37.57 3.83
N ALA A 297 20.72 -38.12 3.79
CA ALA A 297 20.02 -38.34 2.54
C ALA A 297 18.50 -38.20 2.69
N LEU A 298 17.87 -37.82 1.59
CA LEU A 298 16.44 -37.99 1.36
C LEU A 298 16.24 -39.20 0.46
N VAL A 299 15.36 -40.12 0.87
CA VAL A 299 15.08 -41.36 0.15
C VAL A 299 13.59 -41.42 -0.19
N GLY A 300 13.27 -41.76 -1.43
CA GLY A 300 11.88 -41.90 -1.89
C GLY A 300 11.19 -43.14 -1.31
N PRO A 301 9.85 -43.22 -1.38
CA PRO A 301 9.09 -44.40 -0.97
C PRO A 301 9.51 -45.69 -1.69
N ASP A 302 10.08 -45.58 -2.89
CA ASP A 302 10.60 -46.67 -3.71
C ASP A 302 12.07 -47.02 -3.40
N GLY A 303 12.69 -46.36 -2.42
CA GLY A 303 14.08 -46.56 -2.03
C GLY A 303 15.11 -45.81 -2.89
N ARG A 304 14.68 -44.99 -3.85
CA ARG A 304 15.60 -44.15 -4.65
C ARG A 304 16.18 -43.03 -3.81
N TRP A 305 17.46 -42.73 -4.03
CA TRP A 305 18.08 -41.54 -3.44
C TRP A 305 17.54 -40.30 -4.15
N LEU A 306 16.90 -39.39 -3.40
CA LEU A 306 16.40 -38.12 -3.92
C LEU A 306 17.43 -37.01 -3.74
N THR A 307 18.14 -37.03 -2.63
CA THR A 307 19.25 -36.11 -2.32
C THR A 307 20.22 -36.82 -1.39
N VAL A 308 21.51 -36.61 -1.59
CA VAL A 308 22.57 -37.10 -0.71
C VAL A 308 23.55 -35.96 -0.47
N ASN A 309 24.09 -35.87 0.74
CA ASN A 309 25.17 -34.92 1.02
C ASN A 309 26.55 -35.52 0.65
N PRO A 310 27.61 -34.70 0.59
CA PRO A 310 28.96 -35.17 0.29
C PRO A 310 29.49 -36.26 1.23
N ALA A 311 29.03 -36.30 2.48
CA ALA A 311 29.45 -37.33 3.43
C ALA A 311 28.95 -38.73 3.04
N VAL A 312 27.74 -38.89 2.49
CA VAL A 312 27.28 -40.21 1.97
C VAL A 312 28.16 -40.68 0.81
N ALA A 313 28.51 -39.75 -0.09
CA ALA A 313 29.42 -40.05 -1.20
C ALA A 313 30.79 -40.53 -0.68
N ALA A 314 31.34 -39.85 0.33
CA ALA A 314 32.59 -40.25 0.97
C ALA A 314 32.51 -41.62 1.69
N ILE A 315 31.40 -41.89 2.40
CA ILE A 315 31.19 -43.16 3.13
C ILE A 315 31.08 -44.35 2.17
N THR A 316 30.45 -44.15 1.02
CA THR A 316 30.16 -45.23 0.05
C THR A 316 31.20 -45.33 -1.08
N GLY A 317 32.06 -44.31 -1.22
CA GLY A 317 33.00 -44.17 -2.33
C GLY A 317 32.35 -43.83 -3.66
N ARG A 318 31.05 -43.55 -3.69
CA ARG A 318 30.28 -43.27 -4.90
C ARG A 318 30.12 -41.77 -5.08
N THR A 319 30.05 -41.33 -6.33
CA THR A 319 29.65 -39.95 -6.64
C THR A 319 28.17 -39.74 -6.31
N GLN A 320 27.78 -38.48 -6.06
CA GLN A 320 26.38 -38.12 -5.85
C GLN A 320 25.49 -38.56 -7.02
N ASP A 321 25.94 -38.37 -8.27
CA ASP A 321 25.16 -38.77 -9.45
C ASP A 321 24.96 -40.29 -9.53
N GLN A 322 25.98 -41.08 -9.18
CA GLN A 322 25.84 -42.54 -9.12
C GLN A 322 24.84 -42.98 -8.05
N LEU A 323 24.82 -42.30 -6.90
CA LEU A 323 23.85 -42.57 -5.84
C LEU A 323 22.44 -42.18 -6.27
N LEU A 324 22.25 -40.98 -6.85
CA LEU A 324 20.95 -40.53 -7.35
C LEU A 324 20.39 -41.41 -8.48
N ALA A 325 21.26 -42.11 -9.22
CA ALA A 325 20.88 -43.08 -10.24
C ALA A 325 20.59 -44.49 -9.70
N SER A 326 20.74 -44.73 -8.39
CA SER A 326 20.54 -46.02 -7.75
C SER A 326 19.52 -45.95 -6.62
N THR A 327 19.40 -47.06 -5.89
CA THR A 327 18.59 -47.17 -4.68
C THR A 327 19.47 -47.51 -3.48
N PHE A 328 18.94 -47.44 -2.26
CA PHE A 328 19.71 -47.84 -1.07
C PHE A 328 19.92 -49.35 -1.02
N GLN A 329 19.01 -50.12 -1.64
CA GLN A 329 19.07 -51.56 -1.74
C GLN A 329 20.30 -52.02 -2.53
N ASP A 330 20.64 -51.30 -3.60
CA ASP A 330 21.78 -51.62 -4.48
C ASP A 330 23.15 -51.56 -3.78
N ILE A 331 23.23 -50.85 -2.65
CA ILE A 331 24.47 -50.66 -1.89
C ILE A 331 24.43 -51.27 -0.50
N THR A 332 23.32 -51.87 -0.10
CA THR A 332 23.18 -52.54 1.21
C THR A 332 23.71 -53.97 1.10
N HIS A 333 24.45 -54.43 2.10
CA HIS A 333 24.96 -55.81 2.12
C HIS A 333 23.79 -56.82 2.10
N PRO A 334 23.86 -57.92 1.33
CA PRO A 334 22.74 -58.85 1.15
C PRO A 334 22.15 -59.40 2.46
N ASP A 335 23.01 -59.76 3.42
CA ASP A 335 22.59 -60.25 4.74
C ASP A 335 21.75 -59.23 5.55
N ASP A 336 21.97 -57.93 5.33
CA ASP A 336 21.34 -56.86 6.11
C ASP A 336 20.12 -56.26 5.39
N LEU A 337 19.95 -56.55 4.10
CA LEU A 337 18.92 -55.94 3.24
C LEU A 337 17.50 -56.33 3.66
N ASN A 338 17.26 -57.60 3.98
CA ASN A 338 15.91 -58.06 4.35
C ASN A 338 15.40 -57.37 5.62
N LEU A 339 16.25 -57.24 6.64
CA LEU A 339 15.90 -56.56 7.88
C LEU A 339 15.59 -55.07 7.64
N ASP A 340 16.36 -54.39 6.79
CA ASP A 340 16.11 -52.99 6.44
C ASP A 340 14.76 -52.83 5.71
N LEU A 341 14.45 -53.75 4.78
CA LEU A 341 13.17 -53.75 4.06
C LEU A 341 11.96 -54.04 4.98
N GLU A 342 12.10 -54.94 5.95
CA GLU A 342 11.06 -55.23 6.95
C GLU A 342 10.78 -53.98 7.80
N LEU A 343 11.83 -53.34 8.33
CA LEU A 343 11.70 -52.11 9.10
C LEU A 343 11.10 -50.97 8.27
N LEU A 344 11.49 -50.85 7.00
CA LEU A 344 10.93 -49.87 6.08
C LEU A 344 9.44 -50.13 5.81
N ALA A 345 9.03 -51.38 5.62
CA ALA A 345 7.64 -51.76 5.40
C ALA A 345 6.76 -51.38 6.61
N GLU A 346 7.23 -51.64 7.83
CA GLU A 346 6.53 -51.22 9.04
C GLU A 346 6.35 -49.69 9.12
N VAL A 347 7.35 -48.93 8.65
CA VAL A 347 7.23 -47.47 8.55
C VAL A 347 6.20 -47.09 7.48
N VAL A 348 6.27 -47.67 6.28
CA VAL A 348 5.35 -47.36 5.18
C VAL A 348 3.90 -47.61 5.60
N ASP A 349 3.64 -48.75 6.23
CA ASP A 349 2.31 -49.18 6.70
C ASP A 349 1.80 -48.38 7.91
N GLY A 350 2.64 -47.52 8.50
CA GLY A 350 2.25 -46.67 9.63
C GLY A 350 2.33 -47.33 11.00
N HIS A 351 2.94 -48.50 11.10
CA HIS A 351 3.20 -49.16 12.39
C HIS A 351 4.28 -48.42 13.21
N ARG A 352 5.12 -47.61 12.54
CA ARG A 352 6.14 -46.75 13.15
C ARG A 352 6.46 -45.54 12.27
N ASP A 353 7.06 -44.50 12.86
CA ASP A 353 7.51 -43.30 12.12
C ASP A 353 9.03 -43.20 11.96
N ARG A 354 9.79 -44.02 12.71
CA ARG A 354 11.25 -44.03 12.68
C ARG A 354 11.80 -45.41 13.05
N TYR A 355 12.99 -45.71 12.58
CA TYR A 355 13.78 -46.84 13.06
C TYR A 355 15.27 -46.53 13.07
N GLN A 356 16.00 -47.35 13.82
CA GLN A 356 17.44 -47.31 13.89
C GLN A 356 17.95 -48.74 13.74
N MET A 357 18.99 -48.92 12.94
CA MET A 357 19.65 -50.22 12.78
C MET A 357 21.14 -50.04 12.49
N THR A 358 21.92 -51.07 12.78
CA THR A 358 23.31 -51.16 12.34
C THR A 358 23.37 -52.09 11.15
N LYS A 359 23.98 -51.65 10.06
CA LYS A 359 24.13 -52.44 8.84
C LYS A 359 25.44 -52.17 8.13
N ARG A 360 25.73 -52.97 7.11
CA ARG A 360 26.86 -52.79 6.20
C ARG A 360 26.38 -52.18 4.89
N TYR A 361 27.03 -51.11 4.46
CA TYR A 361 27.03 -50.71 3.05
C TYR A 361 28.20 -51.35 2.32
N VAL A 362 28.03 -51.61 1.02
CA VAL A 362 29.07 -52.09 0.11
C VAL A 362 29.71 -50.87 -0.56
N HIS A 363 30.96 -50.60 -0.22
CA HIS A 363 31.76 -49.55 -0.85
C HIS A 363 31.92 -49.81 -2.34
N ILE A 364 32.16 -48.79 -3.16
CA ILE A 364 32.43 -48.97 -4.60
C ILE A 364 33.62 -49.91 -4.87
N ASP A 365 34.58 -49.97 -3.95
CA ASP A 365 35.75 -50.85 -3.99
C ASP A 365 35.46 -52.28 -3.51
N GLY A 366 34.20 -52.59 -3.15
CA GLY A 366 33.72 -53.93 -2.80
C GLY A 366 33.85 -54.33 -1.33
N HIS A 367 34.52 -53.55 -0.48
CA HIS A 367 34.59 -53.82 0.95
C HIS A 367 33.35 -53.33 1.70
N ALA A 368 33.06 -53.92 2.86
CA ALA A 368 31.94 -53.51 3.71
C ALA A 368 32.30 -52.31 4.61
N VAL A 369 31.40 -51.35 4.70
CA VAL A 369 31.47 -50.19 5.60
C VAL A 369 30.35 -50.29 6.61
N TRP A 370 30.69 -50.42 7.88
CA TRP A 370 29.70 -50.46 8.96
C TRP A 370 29.12 -49.06 9.21
N VAL A 371 27.80 -48.99 9.26
CA VAL A 371 27.07 -47.75 9.52
C VAL A 371 25.98 -47.95 10.56
N GLN A 372 25.83 -46.96 11.43
CA GLN A 372 24.60 -46.73 12.17
C GLN A 372 23.66 -45.95 11.25
N LEU A 373 22.54 -46.58 10.88
CA LEU A 373 21.47 -45.97 10.10
C LEU A 373 20.36 -45.52 11.05
N ASN A 374 19.96 -44.25 10.94
CA ASN A 374 18.72 -43.73 11.53
C ASN A 374 17.81 -43.25 10.41
N VAL A 375 16.57 -43.73 10.40
CA VAL A 375 15.58 -43.36 9.39
C VAL A 375 14.35 -42.76 10.05
N ALA A 376 13.92 -41.61 9.56
CA ALA A 376 12.68 -40.97 9.95
C ALA A 376 11.78 -40.75 8.73
N CYS A 377 10.49 -41.03 8.86
CA CYS A 377 9.50 -40.84 7.80
C CYS A 377 8.89 -39.45 7.87
N LEU A 378 8.85 -38.76 6.73
CA LEU A 378 8.01 -37.58 6.55
C LEU A 378 6.80 -37.96 5.70
N ARG A 379 5.61 -37.64 6.21
CA ARG A 379 4.33 -37.91 5.54
C ARG A 379 3.71 -36.63 4.99
N ASN A 380 2.90 -36.80 3.96
CA ASN A 380 1.99 -35.78 3.46
C ASN A 380 0.76 -35.64 4.39
N PRO A 381 -0.04 -34.57 4.25
CA PRO A 381 -1.29 -34.41 5.02
C PRO A 381 -2.30 -35.54 4.82
N ASP A 382 -2.23 -36.26 3.69
CA ASP A 382 -3.06 -37.43 3.39
C ASP A 382 -2.49 -38.75 3.95
N THR A 383 -1.48 -38.67 4.82
CA THR A 383 -0.75 -39.79 5.47
C THR A 383 0.15 -40.62 4.56
N SER A 384 0.16 -40.35 3.24
CA SER A 384 1.11 -40.99 2.32
C SER A 384 2.55 -40.61 2.66
N VAL A 385 3.48 -41.54 2.47
CA VAL A 385 4.90 -41.28 2.66
C VAL A 385 5.38 -40.28 1.61
N ARG A 386 5.96 -39.17 2.05
CA ARG A 386 6.55 -38.15 1.17
C ARG A 386 7.99 -38.54 0.81
N PHE A 387 8.80 -38.80 1.82
CA PHE A 387 10.17 -39.30 1.73
C PHE A 387 10.67 -39.71 3.12
N PHE A 388 11.80 -40.40 3.16
CA PHE A 388 12.54 -40.71 4.38
C PHE A 388 13.75 -39.79 4.51
N ILE A 389 14.07 -39.37 5.74
CA ILE A 389 15.33 -38.74 6.09
C ILE A 389 16.22 -39.81 6.71
N SER A 390 17.36 -40.05 6.09
CA SER A 390 18.34 -41.05 6.53
C SER A 390 19.59 -40.36 7.02
N GLN A 391 20.00 -40.66 8.25
CA GLN A 391 21.31 -40.32 8.79
C GLN A 391 22.17 -41.58 8.82
N ILE A 392 23.38 -41.47 8.28
CA ILE A 392 24.30 -42.56 8.05
C ILE A 392 25.61 -42.17 8.75
N VAL A 393 25.87 -42.81 9.88
CA VAL A 393 27.07 -42.56 10.68
C VAL A 393 28.00 -43.75 10.53
N PRO A 394 29.22 -43.58 9.99
CA PRO A 394 30.18 -44.68 9.91
C PRO A 394 30.63 -45.06 11.32
N ILE A 395 30.74 -46.37 11.59
CA ILE A 395 31.21 -46.90 12.88
C ILE A 395 32.38 -47.85 12.64
N ALA A 396 33.37 -47.84 13.55
CA ALA A 396 34.61 -48.58 13.38
C ALA A 396 34.44 -50.11 13.50
N THR A 397 33.46 -50.55 14.28
CA THR A 397 33.15 -51.96 14.55
C THR A 397 31.66 -52.10 14.88
N PRO A 398 31.04 -53.25 14.59
CA PRO A 398 29.66 -53.49 14.99
C PRO A 398 29.54 -53.40 16.52
N PRO A 399 28.41 -52.93 17.08
CA PRO A 399 28.16 -53.08 18.50
C PRO A 399 28.24 -54.56 18.84
N GLU A 400 29.00 -54.91 19.88
CA GLU A 400 29.07 -56.28 20.40
C GLU A 400 27.64 -56.80 20.48
N ALA A 401 27.35 -57.91 19.80
CA ALA A 401 26.08 -58.59 19.94
C ALA A 401 25.85 -58.75 21.44
N ALA A 402 24.84 -58.06 21.97
CA ALA A 402 24.46 -58.21 23.37
C ALA A 402 24.15 -59.69 23.56
N ALA A 403 25.11 -60.40 24.15
CA ALA A 403 25.01 -61.80 24.48
C ALA A 403 23.83 -61.94 25.43
N THR A 404 22.73 -62.47 24.92
CA THR A 404 21.62 -62.98 25.73
C THR A 404 20.99 -64.17 25.05
#